data_AF-A0A3D3FZ85-F1
#
_entry.id   AF-A0A3D3FZ85-F1
#
_cell.length_a   1.000
_cell.length_b   1.000
_cell.length_c   1.000
_cell.angle_alpha   90.00
_cell.angle_beta   90.00
_cell.angle_gamma   90.00
#
_symmetry.space_group_name_H-M   'P 1'
#
loop_
_entity.id
_entity.type
_entity.pdbx_description
1 polymer ?
#
loop_
_entity_poly.entity_id
_entity_poly.type
_entity_poly.pdbx_seq_one_letter_code
_entity_poly.pdbx_strand_id
1 'polypeptide(L)' 'MEVNPNSQQPTGSSSNVAPNALGNVQRPGEYLRHIRIAKNLELETVAADLKIPLKTLKALEQDDYKTLPEAA' A
#
# COMPACT_ATOMS: atom_id res chain seq x y z
N MET A 1 13.43 0.61 -30.50
CA MET A 1 12.69 -0.35 -29.65
C MET A 1 11.30 0.24 -29.46
N GLU A 2 10.26 -0.49 -29.89
CA GLU A 2 8.85 -0.06 -29.80
C GLU A 2 8.42 0.11 -28.33
N VAL A 3 7.81 1.26 -28.02
CA VAL A 3 7.20 1.53 -26.72
C VAL A 3 5.77 0.98 -26.73
N ASN A 4 5.48 0.04 -25.84
CA ASN A 4 4.18 -0.60 -25.76
C ASN A 4 3.19 0.34 -25.03
N PRO A 5 2.05 0.72 -25.62
CA PRO A 5 1.10 1.68 -25.02
C PRO A 5 0.31 1.12 -23.83
N ASN A 6 0.53 -0.13 -23.40
CA ASN A 6 -0.20 -0.74 -22.29
C ASN A 6 0.51 -0.64 -20.93
N SER A 7 1.59 0.13 -20.80
CA SER A 7 2.15 0.48 -19.49
C SER A 7 1.30 1.56 -18.83
N GLN A 8 0.18 1.14 -18.24
CA GLN A 8 -0.61 1.98 -17.33
C GLN A 8 0.22 2.23 -16.07
N GLN A 9 1.16 3.17 -16.17
CA GLN A 9 1.70 3.86 -15.01
C GLN A 9 0.54 4.65 -14.41
N PRO A 10 0.18 4.47 -13.13
CA PRO A 10 -0.83 5.29 -12.50
C PRO A 10 -0.35 6.73 -12.58
N THR A 11 -1.02 7.53 -13.40
CA THR A 11 -0.77 8.95 -13.53
C THR A 11 -1.01 9.59 -12.17
N GLY A 12 0.08 10.04 -11.55
CA GLY A 12 0.03 10.77 -10.30
C GLY A 12 -0.85 12.00 -10.43
N SER A 13 -1.80 12.14 -9.50
CA SER A 13 -2.45 13.40 -9.14
C SER A 13 -3.18 13.22 -7.80
N SER A 14 -2.45 13.37 -6.70
CA SER A 14 -2.69 14.45 -5.74
C SER A 14 -1.64 14.43 -4.62
N SER A 15 -0.81 15.46 -4.65
CA SER A 15 -0.06 16.13 -3.57
C SER A 15 0.03 15.49 -2.17
N ASN A 16 1.25 15.56 -1.61
CA ASN A 16 1.67 15.37 -0.20
C ASN A 16 2.31 14.04 0.24
N VAL A 17 2.94 13.27 -0.66
CA VAL A 17 3.88 12.23 -0.23
C VAL A 17 5.28 12.86 -0.14
N ALA A 18 5.79 13.00 1.09
CA ALA A 18 7.10 13.58 1.40
C ALA A 18 8.23 12.99 0.54
N PRO A 19 9.29 13.77 0.23
CA PRO A 19 10.35 13.36 -0.69
C PRO A 19 11.31 12.40 0.01
N ASN A 20 10.92 11.14 0.20
CA ASN A 20 11.84 10.11 0.68
C ASN A 20 12.60 9.48 -0.51
N ALA A 21 13.63 10.21 -0.95
CA ALA A 21 14.96 9.76 -1.36
C ALA A 21 15.20 8.62 -2.38
N LEU A 22 14.21 7.92 -2.95
CA LEU A 22 14.48 6.91 -4.00
C LEU A 22 13.32 6.86 -5.01
N GLY A 23 13.53 7.49 -6.17
CA GLY A 23 12.57 7.47 -7.28
C GLY A 23 12.12 6.06 -7.65
N ASN A 24 10.81 5.94 -7.91
CA ASN A 24 10.09 4.73 -8.35
C ASN A 24 10.00 3.53 -7.38
N VAL A 25 10.56 3.58 -6.17
CA VAL A 25 10.26 2.54 -5.17
C VAL A 25 8.91 2.83 -4.54
N GLN A 26 7.86 2.23 -5.08
CA GLN A 26 6.58 2.15 -4.41
C GLN A 26 6.76 1.27 -3.17
N ARG A 27 6.61 1.85 -1.97
CA ARG A 27 6.70 1.05 -0.74
C ARG A 27 5.54 0.04 -0.71
N PRO A 28 5.80 -1.24 -0.34
CA PRO A 28 4.80 -2.29 -0.36
C PRO A 28 3.55 -1.94 0.46
N GLY A 29 3.71 -1.38 1.65
CA GLY A 29 2.60 -0.98 2.52
C GLY A 29 1.72 0.10 1.89
N GLU A 30 2.35 1.15 1.37
CA GLU A 30 1.64 2.22 0.65
C GLU A 30 0.90 1.68 -0.60
N TYR A 31 1.42 0.66 -1.29
CA TYR A 31 0.67 0.01 -2.37
C TYR A 31 -0.60 -0.67 -1.89
N LEU A 32 -0.53 -1.44 -0.80
CA LEU A 32 -1.70 -2.08 -0.20
C LEU A 32 -2.75 -1.03 0.21
N ARG A 33 -2.30 0.05 0.84
CA ARG A 33 -3.16 1.18 1.23
C ARG A 33 -3.83 1.83 0.02
N HIS A 34 -3.08 2.10 -1.06
CA HIS A 34 -3.63 2.66 -2.29
C HIS A 34 -4.69 1.74 -2.91
N ILE A 35 -4.45 0.43 -2.98
CA ILE A 35 -5.44 -0.53 -3.49
C ILE A 35 -6.71 -0.49 -2.64
N ARG A 36 -6.58 -0.51 -1.31
CA ARG A 36 -7.73 -0.47 -0.40
C ARG A 36 -8.57 0.79 -0.61
N ILE A 37 -7.93 1.97 -0.64
CA ILE A 37 -8.60 3.25 -0.86
C ILE A 37 -9.23 3.32 -2.25
N ALA A 38 -8.55 2.86 -3.30
CA ALA A 38 -9.08 2.84 -4.66
C ALA A 38 -10.32 1.94 -4.79
N LYS A 39 -10.43 0.91 -3.95
CA LYS A 39 -11.61 0.04 -3.86
C LYS A 39 -12.69 0.56 -2.91
N ASN A 40 -12.48 1.72 -2.29
CA ASN A 40 -13.38 2.31 -1.29
C ASN A 40 -13.70 1.35 -0.14
N LEU A 41 -12.68 0.64 0.35
CA LEU A 41 -12.81 -0.32 1.43
C LEU A 41 -12.31 0.25 2.76
N GLU A 42 -13.09 0.04 3.81
CA GLU A 42 -12.71 0.36 5.18
C GLU A 42 -11.64 -0.61 5.69
N LEU A 43 -10.66 -0.10 6.44
CA LEU A 43 -9.55 -0.89 6.97
C LEU A 43 -10.05 -2.04 7.86
N GLU A 44 -11.08 -1.79 8.65
CA GLU A 44 -11.72 -2.77 9.54
C GLU A 44 -12.40 -3.91 8.78
N THR A 45 -13.06 -3.58 7.67
CA THR A 45 -13.71 -4.57 6.80
C THR A 45 -12.66 -5.49 6.17
N VAL A 46 -11.59 -4.91 5.63
CA VAL A 46 -10.49 -5.70 5.04
C VAL A 46 -9.78 -6.56 6.08
N ALA A 47 -9.54 -6.03 7.29
CA ALA A 47 -8.94 -6.81 8.38
C ALA A 47 -9.81 -8.02 8.77
N ALA A 48 -11.13 -7.82 8.86
CA ALA A 48 -12.08 -8.88 9.13
C ALA A 48 -12.12 -9.94 8.02
N ASP A 49 -12.19 -9.51 6.75
CA ASP A 49 -12.22 -10.39 5.58
C ASP A 49 -10.95 -11.24 5.46
N LEU A 50 -9.78 -10.63 5.69
CA LEU A 50 -8.48 -11.30 5.70
C LEU A 50 -8.21 -12.10 6.97
N LYS A 51 -9.08 -11.99 7.98
CA LYS A 51 -8.93 -12.64 9.30
C LYS A 51 -7.61 -12.31 9.97
N ILE A 52 -7.14 -11.07 9.84
CA ILE A 52 -5.95 -10.56 10.51
C ILE A 52 -6.31 -9.46 11.50
N PRO A 53 -5.53 -9.26 12.58
CA PRO A 53 -5.77 -8.16 13.50
C PRO A 53 -5.68 -6.81 12.78
N LEU A 54 -6.57 -5.87 13.12
CA LEU A 54 -6.57 -4.52 12.56
C LEU A 54 -5.20 -3.83 12.72
N LYS A 55 -4.56 -4.00 13.88
CA LYS A 55 -3.21 -3.49 14.16
C LYS A 55 -2.16 -4.03 13.19
N THR A 56 -2.30 -5.29 12.76
CA THR A 56 -1.39 -5.95 11.83
C THR A 56 -1.57 -5.37 10.44
N LEU A 57 -2.81 -5.26 9.96
CA LEU A 57 -3.09 -4.64 8.66
C LEU A 57 -2.61 -3.17 8.61
N LYS A 58 -2.80 -2.42 9.70
CA LYS A 58 -2.31 -1.04 9.82
C LYS A 58 -0.78 -0.96 9.74
N ALA A 59 -0.07 -1.84 10.46
CA ALA A 59 1.39 -1.91 10.41
C ALA A 59 1.90 -2.27 9.00
N LEU A 60 1.22 -3.20 8.31
CA LEU A 60 1.51 -3.54 6.92
C LEU A 60 1.36 -2.33 5.98
N GLU A 61 0.25 -1.58 6.07
CA GLU A 61 0.01 -0.38 5.24
C GLU A 61 0.99 0.77 5.52
N GLN A 62 1.67 0.75 6.67
CA GLN A 62 2.65 1.77 7.08
C GLN A 62 4.10 1.35 6.87
N ASP A 63 4.33 0.14 6.32
CA ASP A 63 5.65 -0.48 6.24
C ASP A 63 6.36 -0.59 7.62
N ASP A 64 5.59 -0.66 8.70
CA ASP A 64 6.10 -0.77 10.07
C ASP A 64 6.20 -2.24 10.50
N TYR A 65 7.08 -2.97 9.84
CA TYR A 65 7.24 -4.41 10.06
C TYR A 65 7.76 -4.75 11.47
N LYS A 66 8.31 -3.78 12.19
CA LYS A 66 8.84 -3.97 13.56
C LYS A 66 7.72 -4.16 14.60
N THR A 67 6.51 -3.72 14.30
CA THR A 67 5.35 -3.84 15.20
C THR A 67 4.47 -5.05 14.87
N LEU A 68 4.83 -5.83 13.84
CA LEU A 68 4.18 -7.09 13.54
C LEU A 68 4.50 -8.14 14.61
N PRO A 69 3.53 -9.02 14.93
CA PRO A 69 3.81 -10.17 15.78
C PRO A 69 4.85 -11.08 15.12
N GLU A 70 5.64 -11.77 15.94
CA GLU A 70 6.53 -12.81 15.44
C GLU A 70 5.72 -13.90 14.74
N ALA A 71 6.27 -14.42 13.64
CA ALA A 71 5.72 -15.59 12.98
C ALA A 71 5.91 -16.80 13.90
N ALA A 72 4.80 -17.48 14.19
CA ALA A 72 4.79 -18.72 14.97
C ALA A 72 5.06 -19.94 14.08
#